data_AF-A0A0E2Q5B1-F1
#
_entry.id   AF-A0A0E2Q5B1-F1
#
_cell.length_a   1.000
_cell.length_b   1.000
_cell.length_c   1.000
_cell.angle_alpha   90.00
_cell.angle_beta   90.00
_cell.angle_gamma   90.00
#
_symmetry.space_group_name_H-M   'P 1'
#
loop_
_entity.id
_entity.type
_entity.pdbx_description
1 polymer ?
#
loop_
_entity_poly.entity_id
_entity_poly.type
_entity_poly.pdbx_seq_one_letter_code
_entity_poly.pdbx_strand_id
1 'polypeptide(L)'
;MAKGKKKTKSKARPKKSKKKKKSVLLFPKFFQKWSLIFIGLFSLLGLLASLNFRRLTMEKNMTPTDETTVAFIAEIGETSRYLAARNDLYASVMIAQAILESDSGQSQLSQKPFYNFFGIKGEYNGQSVTLPTWEDDGKGNPYHIDAAFRSYGSVENSLQDYVEFLEGSYYVGVHRSKTRSYKDATAALTGVYATDTTYGDKLNSIIEQYQLTIYDTY
;
A
#
# COMPACT_ATOMS: atom_id res chain seq x y z
N MET A 1 17.17 -22.29 -82.74
CA MET A 1 18.19 -23.12 -83.45
C MET A 1 19.53 -23.01 -82.72
N ALA A 2 20.26 -24.12 -82.71
CA ALA A 2 21.30 -24.49 -81.75
C ALA A 2 22.71 -23.90 -81.94
N LYS A 3 23.60 -24.32 -81.02
CA LYS A 3 25.08 -24.28 -80.96
C LYS A 3 25.60 -23.14 -80.08
N GLY A 4 26.14 -23.35 -78.88
CA GLY A 4 27.07 -24.38 -78.43
C GLY A 4 28.50 -23.88 -78.60
N LYS A 5 29.21 -23.54 -77.50
CA LYS A 5 30.69 -23.49 -77.48
C LYS A 5 31.29 -23.45 -76.06
N LYS A 6 32.08 -24.51 -75.82
CA LYS A 6 33.39 -24.59 -75.15
C LYS A 6 33.49 -24.28 -73.64
N LYS A 7 33.60 -25.38 -72.88
CA LYS A 7 34.29 -25.51 -71.59
C LYS A 7 35.76 -25.10 -71.71
N THR A 8 36.23 -24.21 -70.83
CA THR A 8 37.65 -23.96 -70.56
C THR A 8 38.02 -24.58 -69.21
N LYS A 9 39.04 -25.46 -69.20
CA LYS A 9 39.65 -26.01 -68.00
C LYS A 9 40.59 -24.96 -67.40
N SER A 10 40.38 -24.58 -66.15
CA SER A 10 41.32 -23.78 -65.36
C SER A 10 41.94 -24.66 -64.26
N LYS A 11 43.27 -24.66 -64.21
CA LYS A 11 44.13 -25.47 -63.33
C LYS A 11 44.01 -25.00 -61.87
N ALA A 12 43.82 -25.95 -60.94
CA ALA A 12 43.85 -25.69 -59.51
C ALA A 12 45.29 -25.39 -59.03
N ARG A 13 45.46 -24.29 -58.29
CA ARG A 13 46.69 -23.89 -57.57
C ARG A 13 46.64 -24.45 -56.14
N PRO A 14 47.74 -24.96 -55.55
CA PRO A 14 47.68 -25.54 -54.21
C PRO A 14 47.58 -24.43 -53.15
N LYS A 15 46.62 -24.55 -52.21
CA LYS A 15 46.53 -23.69 -51.02
C LYS A 15 47.62 -24.09 -50.02
N LYS A 16 48.59 -23.21 -49.76
CA LYS A 16 49.51 -23.34 -48.61
C LYS A 16 48.71 -23.18 -47.30
N SER A 17 48.70 -24.21 -46.44
CA SER A 17 48.14 -24.10 -45.09
C SER A 17 49.14 -23.36 -44.19
N LYS A 18 48.75 -22.19 -43.66
CA LYS A 18 49.50 -21.53 -42.59
C LYS A 18 49.10 -22.16 -41.25
N LYS A 19 50.00 -22.94 -40.62
CA LYS A 19 49.84 -23.37 -39.22
C LYS A 19 49.89 -22.12 -38.32
N LYS A 20 48.78 -21.78 -37.67
CA LYS A 20 48.76 -20.77 -36.59
C LYS A 20 49.47 -21.35 -35.35
N LYS A 21 50.57 -20.73 -34.92
CA LYS A 21 51.14 -20.98 -33.59
C LYS A 21 50.19 -20.39 -32.54
N LYS A 22 49.69 -21.21 -31.60
CA LYS A 22 48.96 -20.72 -30.43
C LYS A 22 49.98 -20.14 -29.44
N SER A 23 49.92 -18.84 -29.18
CA SER A 23 50.63 -18.21 -28.06
C SER A 23 49.80 -18.42 -26.79
N VAL A 24 50.30 -19.23 -25.87
CA VAL A 24 49.74 -19.32 -24.51
C VAL A 24 50.22 -18.09 -23.76
N LEU A 25 49.30 -17.19 -23.40
CA LEU A 25 49.58 -16.02 -22.60
C LEU A 25 49.88 -16.49 -21.17
N LEU A 26 51.16 -16.55 -20.80
CA LEU A 26 51.57 -16.92 -19.44
C LEU A 26 51.40 -15.71 -18.52
N PHE A 27 50.43 -15.78 -17.62
CA PHE A 27 50.25 -14.79 -16.57
C PHE A 27 51.40 -14.86 -15.54
N PRO A 28 52.00 -13.73 -15.13
CA PRO A 28 53.06 -13.73 -14.12
C PRO A 28 52.56 -14.30 -12.79
N LYS A 29 53.30 -15.24 -12.18
CA LYS A 29 52.96 -15.87 -10.88
C LYS A 29 52.79 -14.89 -9.71
N PHE A 30 53.20 -13.63 -9.88
CA PHE A 30 52.98 -12.54 -8.93
C PHE A 30 51.50 -12.17 -8.77
N PHE A 31 50.70 -12.26 -9.83
CA PHE A 31 49.26 -11.90 -9.80
C PHE A 31 48.35 -12.98 -9.21
N GLN A 32 48.87 -14.20 -9.01
CA GLN A 32 48.04 -15.34 -8.57
C GLN A 32 47.75 -15.32 -7.06
N LYS A 33 48.58 -14.66 -6.24
CA LYS A 33 48.35 -14.52 -4.78
C LYS A 33 47.45 -13.33 -4.40
N TRP A 34 47.36 -12.31 -5.25
CA TRP A 34 46.56 -11.10 -4.97
C TRP A 34 45.12 -11.19 -5.49
N SER A 35 44.83 -12.20 -6.32
CA SER A 35 43.50 -12.43 -6.92
C SER A 35 42.40 -12.65 -5.88
N LEU A 36 42.67 -13.35 -4.77
CA LEU A 36 41.64 -13.65 -3.77
C LEU A 36 41.25 -12.43 -2.92
N ILE A 37 42.21 -11.55 -2.59
CA ILE A 37 41.97 -10.35 -1.78
C ILE A 37 41.21 -9.29 -2.59
N PHE A 38 41.55 -9.11 -3.87
CA PHE A 38 40.83 -8.18 -4.76
C PHE A 38 39.41 -8.66 -5.11
N ILE A 39 39.18 -9.97 -5.28
CA ILE A 39 37.82 -10.52 -5.50
C ILE A 39 36.95 -10.34 -4.24
N GLY A 40 37.50 -10.55 -3.05
CA GLY A 40 36.82 -10.33 -1.77
C GLY A 40 36.42 -8.87 -1.55
N LEU A 41 37.32 -7.92 -1.87
CA LEU A 41 37.03 -6.50 -1.72
C LEU A 41 35.98 -6.00 -2.73
N PHE A 42 36.05 -6.49 -3.98
CA PHE A 42 35.07 -6.13 -5.02
C PHE A 42 33.68 -6.71 -4.76
N SER A 43 33.62 -7.94 -4.21
CA SER A 43 32.35 -8.55 -3.81
C SER A 43 31.73 -7.87 -2.59
N LEU A 44 32.55 -7.45 -1.62
CA LEU A 44 32.08 -6.66 -0.47
C LEU A 44 31.61 -5.26 -0.87
N LEU A 45 32.33 -4.55 -1.77
CA LEU A 45 31.87 -3.28 -2.32
C LEU A 45 30.60 -3.44 -3.17
N GLY A 46 30.50 -4.51 -3.97
CA GLY A 46 29.28 -4.81 -4.73
C GLY A 46 28.09 -5.14 -3.83
N LEU A 47 28.32 -5.82 -2.69
CA LEU A 47 27.30 -6.09 -1.70
C LEU A 47 26.86 -4.81 -0.97
N LEU A 48 27.80 -3.97 -0.53
CA LEU A 48 27.51 -2.68 0.10
C LEU A 48 26.80 -1.72 -0.87
N ALA A 49 27.27 -1.65 -2.12
CA ALA A 49 26.62 -0.88 -3.17
C ALA A 49 25.23 -1.42 -3.52
N SER A 50 25.03 -2.74 -3.53
CA SER A 50 23.71 -3.32 -3.78
C SER A 50 22.75 -3.09 -2.61
N LEU A 51 23.20 -3.17 -1.35
CA LEU A 51 22.41 -2.80 -0.18
C LEU A 51 22.02 -1.32 -0.18
N ASN A 52 22.98 -0.42 -0.47
CA ASN A 52 22.71 1.01 -0.60
C ASN A 52 21.81 1.33 -1.80
N PHE A 53 22.01 0.67 -2.94
CA PHE A 53 21.15 0.82 -4.11
C PHE A 53 19.73 0.33 -3.81
N ARG A 54 19.58 -0.80 -3.11
CA ARG A 54 18.28 -1.33 -2.67
C ARG A 54 17.58 -0.37 -1.71
N ARG A 55 18.31 0.20 -0.75
CA ARG A 55 17.82 1.24 0.17
C ARG A 55 17.37 2.49 -0.57
N LEU A 56 18.19 3.01 -1.48
CA LEU A 56 17.86 4.19 -2.32
C LEU A 56 16.65 3.93 -3.23
N THR A 57 16.52 2.71 -3.79
CA THR A 57 15.34 2.35 -4.58
C THR A 57 14.08 2.18 -3.73
N MET A 58 14.20 1.74 -2.47
CA MET A 58 13.05 1.67 -1.55
C MET A 58 12.61 3.06 -1.09
N GLU A 59 13.55 3.93 -0.72
CA GLU A 59 13.27 5.32 -0.33
C GLU A 59 12.65 6.11 -1.51
N LYS A 60 13.09 5.84 -2.74
CA LYS A 60 12.57 6.49 -3.95
C LYS A 60 11.20 5.96 -4.40
N ASN A 61 10.88 4.70 -4.10
CA ASN A 61 9.63 4.07 -4.52
C ASN A 61 8.55 4.07 -3.44
N MET A 62 8.89 4.47 -2.22
CA MET A 62 7.91 4.80 -1.18
C MET A 62 7.38 6.19 -1.51
N THR A 63 6.11 6.28 -1.91
CA THR A 63 5.41 7.57 -1.91
C THR A 63 5.60 8.19 -0.54
N PRO A 64 6.02 9.46 -0.42
CA PRO A 64 6.12 10.12 0.87
C PRO A 64 4.81 9.93 1.61
N THR A 65 4.83 9.21 2.73
CA THR A 65 3.66 9.07 3.59
C THR A 65 3.32 10.46 4.09
N ASP A 66 2.09 10.91 3.86
CA ASP A 66 1.64 12.23 4.28
C ASP A 66 1.80 12.37 5.80
N GLU A 67 2.58 13.38 6.23
CA GLU A 67 2.89 13.62 7.63
C GLU A 67 1.62 13.86 8.45
N THR A 68 0.59 14.47 7.86
CA THR A 68 -0.71 14.69 8.50
C THR A 68 -1.37 13.37 8.85
N THR A 69 -1.45 12.47 7.87
CA THR A 69 -2.01 11.12 8.06
C THR A 69 -1.19 10.31 9.06
N VAL A 70 0.14 10.39 9.02
CA VAL A 70 1.01 9.69 9.99
C VAL A 70 0.79 10.20 11.42
N ALA A 71 0.68 11.52 11.61
CA ALA A 71 0.38 12.11 12.91
C ALA A 71 -1.01 11.68 13.42
N PHE A 72 -2.01 11.67 12.54
CA PHE A 72 -3.36 11.22 12.88
C PHE A 72 -3.39 9.73 13.27
N ILE A 73 -2.67 8.87 12.54
CA ILE A 73 -2.52 7.45 12.91
C ILE A 73 -1.87 7.32 14.30
N ALA A 74 -0.84 8.12 14.59
CA ALA A 74 -0.18 8.10 15.89
C ALA A 74 -1.11 8.54 17.04
N GLU A 75 -2.05 9.45 16.77
CA GLU A 75 -3.06 9.92 17.74
C GLU A 75 -4.08 8.81 18.07
N ILE A 76 -4.63 8.14 17.05
CA ILE A 76 -5.75 7.20 17.26
C ILE A 76 -5.33 5.73 17.36
N GLY A 77 -4.10 5.39 16.96
CA GLY A 77 -3.69 4.00 16.66
C GLY A 77 -3.78 3.04 17.84
N GLU A 78 -3.20 3.38 18.98
CA GLU A 78 -3.18 2.48 20.15
C GLU A 78 -4.55 2.38 20.83
N THR A 79 -5.34 3.47 20.86
CA THR A 79 -6.73 3.42 21.32
C THR A 79 -7.57 2.54 20.40
N SER A 80 -7.40 2.66 19.08
CA SER A 80 -8.07 1.82 18.09
C SER A 80 -7.67 0.34 18.23
N ARG A 81 -6.38 0.05 18.46
CA ARG A 81 -5.89 -1.31 18.78
C ARG A 81 -6.64 -1.89 19.97
N TYR A 82 -6.66 -1.16 21.09
CA TYR A 82 -7.30 -1.62 22.32
C TYR A 82 -8.81 -1.85 22.15
N LEU A 83 -9.50 -0.91 21.52
CA LEU A 83 -10.96 -0.98 21.34
C LEU A 83 -11.35 -2.08 20.36
N ALA A 84 -10.74 -2.14 19.18
CA ALA A 84 -11.06 -3.17 18.20
C ALA A 84 -10.77 -4.58 18.73
N ALA A 85 -9.68 -4.74 19.51
CA ALA A 85 -9.33 -6.01 20.15
C ALA A 85 -10.45 -6.62 20.98
N ARG A 86 -11.10 -5.78 21.79
CA ARG A 86 -12.08 -6.19 22.79
C ARG A 86 -13.47 -6.42 22.21
N ASN A 87 -13.69 -5.99 20.97
CA ASN A 87 -15.00 -5.97 20.35
C ASN A 87 -15.02 -6.73 19.01
N ASP A 88 -14.12 -7.70 18.82
CA ASP A 88 -14.11 -8.57 17.63
C ASP A 88 -13.99 -7.79 16.29
N LEU A 89 -13.20 -6.70 16.27
CA LEU A 89 -12.98 -5.86 15.09
C LEU A 89 -11.50 -5.79 14.70
N TYR A 90 -11.22 -5.36 13.47
CA TYR A 90 -9.86 -5.03 13.00
C TYR A 90 -9.55 -3.56 13.28
N ALA A 91 -8.47 -3.29 14.02
CA ALA A 91 -8.01 -1.93 14.25
C ALA A 91 -7.52 -1.29 12.94
N SER A 92 -6.96 -2.09 12.03
CA SER A 92 -6.54 -1.63 10.70
C SER A 92 -7.72 -1.04 9.90
N VAL A 93 -8.89 -1.69 9.96
CA VAL A 93 -10.11 -1.21 9.29
C VAL A 93 -10.65 0.05 9.96
N MET A 94 -10.69 0.07 11.30
CA MET A 94 -11.12 1.25 12.07
C MET A 94 -10.28 2.49 11.74
N ILE A 95 -8.95 2.35 11.77
CA ILE A 95 -8.02 3.45 11.46
C ILE A 95 -8.17 3.87 9.99
N ALA A 96 -8.32 2.92 9.07
CA ALA A 96 -8.50 3.23 7.65
C ALA A 96 -9.81 3.99 7.35
N GLN A 97 -10.91 3.60 7.99
CA GLN A 97 -12.17 4.34 7.89
C GLN A 97 -12.02 5.74 8.50
N ALA A 98 -11.43 5.86 9.69
CA ALA A 98 -11.18 7.17 10.29
C ALA A 98 -10.37 8.07 9.36
N ILE A 99 -9.29 7.57 8.74
CA ILE A 99 -8.50 8.33 7.74
C ILE A 99 -9.37 8.80 6.58
N LEU A 100 -10.11 7.87 5.97
CA LEU A 100 -10.89 8.15 4.76
C LEU A 100 -12.04 9.13 5.01
N GLU A 101 -12.80 8.92 6.09
CA GLU A 101 -14.02 9.67 6.41
C GLU A 101 -13.71 11.06 6.99
N SER A 102 -12.55 11.24 7.63
CA SER A 102 -12.18 12.50 8.28
C SER A 102 -11.17 13.35 7.53
N ASP A 103 -10.72 12.92 6.36
CA ASP A 103 -9.56 13.52 5.67
C ASP A 103 -8.35 13.57 6.61
N SER A 104 -7.98 12.43 7.20
CA SER A 104 -6.92 12.34 8.21
C SER A 104 -7.08 13.34 9.37
N GLY A 105 -8.31 13.45 9.88
CA GLY A 105 -8.70 14.33 10.98
C GLY A 105 -8.85 15.81 10.59
N GLN A 106 -8.75 16.18 9.31
CA GLN A 106 -8.79 17.58 8.88
C GLN A 106 -10.20 18.09 8.56
N SER A 107 -11.19 17.22 8.42
CA SER A 107 -12.56 17.63 8.11
C SER A 107 -13.15 18.49 9.24
N GLN A 108 -14.04 19.43 8.89
CA GLN A 108 -14.72 20.27 9.89
C GLN A 108 -15.41 19.44 10.98
N LEU A 109 -16.00 18.30 10.61
CA LEU A 109 -16.73 17.41 11.50
C LEU A 109 -15.82 16.59 12.43
N SER A 110 -14.58 16.32 12.02
CA SER A 110 -13.61 15.60 12.85
C SER A 110 -12.81 16.49 13.79
N GLN A 111 -12.82 17.80 13.55
CA GLN A 111 -12.10 18.76 14.38
C GLN A 111 -12.85 19.10 15.67
N LYS A 112 -12.12 19.70 16.62
CA LYS A 112 -12.72 20.24 17.86
C LYS A 112 -13.83 21.25 17.50
N PRO A 113 -15.00 21.20 18.16
CA PRO A 113 -15.34 20.38 19.33
C PRO A 113 -16.02 19.04 19.05
N PHE A 114 -16.17 18.64 17.79
CA PHE A 114 -17.08 17.55 17.42
C PHE A 114 -16.41 16.17 17.46
N TYR A 115 -15.17 16.07 16.98
CA TYR A 115 -14.37 14.83 16.97
C TYR A 115 -15.01 13.65 16.22
N ASN A 116 -15.92 13.88 15.27
CA ASN A 116 -16.59 12.79 14.58
C ASN A 116 -15.80 12.34 13.35
N PHE A 117 -14.93 11.35 13.55
CA PHE A 117 -14.01 10.83 12.53
C PHE A 117 -14.68 9.95 11.48
N PHE A 118 -15.91 9.52 11.71
CA PHE A 118 -16.56 8.45 10.96
C PHE A 118 -17.81 8.92 10.20
N GLY A 119 -18.16 10.21 10.29
CA GLY A 119 -19.34 10.76 9.62
C GLY A 119 -20.67 10.22 10.16
N ILE A 120 -20.71 9.73 11.41
CA ILE A 120 -21.92 9.08 11.95
C ILE A 120 -22.99 10.14 12.23
N LYS A 121 -24.15 9.97 11.60
CA LYS A 121 -25.32 10.84 11.76
C LYS A 121 -26.05 10.60 13.09
N GLY A 122 -26.78 11.61 13.55
CA GLY A 122 -27.61 11.58 14.76
C GLY A 122 -27.02 12.35 15.94
N GLU A 123 -27.23 11.83 17.15
CA GLU A 123 -26.78 12.47 18.39
C GLU A 123 -26.01 11.48 19.26
N TYR A 124 -25.03 11.98 20.02
CA TYR A 124 -24.30 11.21 21.03
C TYR A 124 -24.53 11.85 22.39
N ASN A 125 -25.18 11.14 23.31
CA ASN A 125 -25.57 11.67 24.62
C ASN A 125 -26.30 13.03 24.54
N GLY A 126 -27.18 13.18 23.54
CA GLY A 126 -27.93 14.40 23.26
C GLY A 126 -27.11 15.54 22.64
N GLN A 127 -25.87 15.28 22.22
CA GLN A 127 -25.00 16.24 21.53
C GLN A 127 -24.95 15.95 20.02
N SER A 128 -25.14 16.99 19.22
CA SER A 128 -25.08 16.92 17.76
C SER A 128 -24.62 18.24 17.15
N VAL A 129 -24.23 18.19 15.88
CA VAL A 129 -23.97 19.36 15.03
C VAL A 129 -24.66 19.17 13.69
N THR A 130 -25.37 20.20 13.22
CA THR A 130 -25.96 20.20 11.88
C THR A 130 -24.97 20.81 10.89
N LEU A 131 -24.59 20.05 9.87
CA LEU A 131 -23.71 20.48 8.79
C LEU A 131 -24.27 20.07 7.43
N PRO A 132 -23.94 20.80 6.35
CA PRO A 132 -24.24 20.35 5.01
C PRO A 132 -23.43 19.09 4.69
N THR A 133 -24.10 18.10 4.09
CA THR A 133 -23.50 16.85 3.64
C THR A 133 -23.84 16.58 2.20
N TRP A 134 -22.91 15.96 1.48
CA TRP A 134 -23.12 15.50 0.12
C TRP A 134 -23.84 14.16 0.15
N GLU A 135 -24.88 14.00 -0.66
CA GLU A 135 -25.69 12.79 -0.78
C GLU A 135 -25.85 12.40 -2.24
N ASP A 136 -26.09 11.10 -2.47
CA ASP A 136 -26.47 10.53 -3.76
C ASP A 136 -27.94 10.09 -3.70
N ASP A 137 -28.71 10.39 -4.74
CA ASP A 137 -30.14 10.00 -4.83
C ASP A 137 -30.36 8.50 -5.12
N GLY A 138 -29.29 7.70 -5.13
CA GLY A 138 -29.28 6.29 -5.51
C GLY A 138 -29.21 6.08 -7.02
N LYS A 139 -29.10 7.15 -7.81
CA LYS A 139 -29.00 7.13 -9.28
C LYS A 139 -27.71 7.79 -9.78
N GLY A 140 -26.80 8.16 -8.88
CA GLY A 140 -25.56 8.85 -9.25
C GLY A 140 -25.71 10.36 -9.30
N ASN A 141 -26.85 10.94 -8.88
CA ASN A 141 -27.03 12.40 -8.89
C ASN A 141 -26.69 12.99 -7.51
N PRO A 142 -25.63 13.81 -7.43
CA PRO A 142 -25.25 14.46 -6.17
C PRO A 142 -26.21 15.58 -5.78
N TYR A 143 -26.47 15.72 -4.47
CA TYR A 143 -27.13 16.89 -3.89
C TYR A 143 -26.60 17.17 -2.48
N HIS A 144 -26.86 18.36 -1.94
CA HIS A 144 -26.53 18.69 -0.56
C HIS A 144 -27.79 18.82 0.29
N ILE A 145 -27.73 18.31 1.52
CA ILE A 145 -28.73 18.52 2.57
C ILE A 145 -28.04 18.87 3.88
N ASP A 146 -28.76 19.54 4.77
CA ASP A 146 -28.35 19.65 6.16
C ASP A 146 -28.66 18.34 6.89
N ALA A 147 -27.66 17.74 7.53
CA ALA A 147 -27.82 16.56 8.35
C ALA A 147 -27.24 16.80 9.75
N ALA A 148 -27.90 16.20 10.76
CA ALA A 148 -27.37 16.15 12.10
C ALA A 148 -26.33 15.03 12.21
N PHE A 149 -25.14 15.38 12.72
CA PHE A 149 -24.05 14.47 13.02
C PHE A 149 -23.78 14.41 14.51
N ARG A 150 -23.36 13.24 14.99
CA ARG A 150 -22.98 13.04 16.39
C ARG A 150 -21.81 13.97 16.73
N SER A 151 -21.83 14.53 17.94
CA SER A 151 -20.73 15.34 18.50
C SER A 151 -20.22 14.68 19.78
N TYR A 152 -18.94 14.33 19.82
CA TYR A 152 -18.39 13.45 20.85
C TYR A 152 -17.60 14.17 21.93
N GLY A 153 -17.05 15.35 21.63
CA GLY A 153 -16.26 16.14 22.56
C GLY A 153 -14.85 15.60 22.87
N SER A 154 -14.52 14.38 22.41
CA SER A 154 -13.20 13.76 22.54
C SER A 154 -12.96 12.71 21.47
N VAL A 155 -11.68 12.41 21.24
CA VAL A 155 -11.23 11.34 20.34
C VAL A 155 -11.74 9.99 20.83
N GLU A 156 -11.60 9.71 22.12
CA GLU A 156 -11.93 8.44 22.74
C GLU A 156 -13.42 8.10 22.58
N ASN A 157 -14.30 9.08 22.77
CA ASN A 157 -15.74 8.90 22.59
C ASN A 157 -16.10 8.58 21.12
N SER A 158 -15.43 9.22 20.15
CA SER A 158 -15.67 8.89 18.74
C SER A 158 -15.25 7.46 18.39
N LEU A 159 -14.10 7.03 18.90
CA LEU A 159 -13.58 5.68 18.65
C LEU A 159 -14.45 4.62 19.35
N GLN A 160 -14.90 4.89 20.58
CA GLN A 160 -15.79 4.01 21.33
C GLN A 160 -17.17 3.89 20.66
N ASP A 161 -17.76 5.01 20.24
CA ASP A 161 -19.08 5.03 19.58
C ASP A 161 -19.06 4.33 18.21
N TYR A 162 -17.94 4.40 17.47
CA TYR A 162 -17.76 3.64 16.24
C TYR A 162 -17.86 2.12 16.48
N VAL A 163 -17.28 1.62 17.57
CA VAL A 163 -17.38 0.20 17.92
C VAL A 163 -18.84 -0.18 18.18
N GLU A 164 -19.55 0.63 18.97
CA GLU A 164 -20.97 0.40 19.27
C GLU A 164 -21.84 0.51 18.00
N PHE A 165 -21.51 1.42 17.09
CA PHE A 165 -22.18 1.58 15.81
C PHE A 165 -22.07 0.32 14.94
N LEU A 166 -20.90 -0.32 14.93
CA LEU A 166 -20.67 -1.56 14.16
C LEU A 166 -21.31 -2.82 14.74
N GLU A 167 -21.89 -2.76 15.95
CA GLU A 167 -22.76 -3.84 16.46
C GLU A 167 -24.12 -3.90 15.72
N GLY A 168 -24.43 -2.88 14.91
CA GLY A 168 -25.64 -2.84 14.09
C GLY A 168 -25.79 -4.05 13.16
N SER A 169 -27.02 -4.51 12.93
CA SER A 169 -27.31 -5.71 12.14
C SER A 169 -26.80 -5.68 10.70
N TYR A 170 -26.60 -4.49 10.14
CA TYR A 170 -26.01 -4.30 8.81
C TYR A 170 -24.51 -4.63 8.76
N TYR A 171 -23.82 -4.56 9.89
CA TYR A 171 -22.36 -4.66 9.98
C TYR A 171 -21.87 -6.01 10.53
N VAL A 172 -22.74 -7.01 10.66
CA VAL A 172 -22.34 -8.36 11.16
C VAL A 172 -21.14 -8.92 10.39
N GLY A 173 -21.05 -8.67 9.08
CA GLY A 173 -19.96 -9.16 8.22
C GLY A 173 -18.59 -8.52 8.45
N VAL A 174 -18.48 -7.44 9.25
CA VAL A 174 -17.20 -6.74 9.48
C VAL A 174 -16.37 -7.39 10.60
N HIS A 175 -17.01 -8.19 11.44
CA HIS A 175 -16.42 -8.77 12.64
C HIS A 175 -15.36 -9.83 12.31
N ARG A 176 -14.29 -9.90 13.11
CA ARG A 176 -13.20 -10.87 12.94
C ARG A 176 -13.71 -12.30 13.01
N SER A 177 -14.64 -12.60 13.91
CA SER A 177 -15.25 -13.94 14.00
C SER A 177 -16.04 -14.36 12.76
N LYS A 178 -16.38 -13.43 11.86
CA LYS A 178 -17.11 -13.67 10.61
C LYS A 178 -16.23 -13.63 9.37
N THR A 179 -14.95 -13.30 9.52
CA THR A 179 -14.03 -13.02 8.42
C THR A 179 -12.74 -13.82 8.56
N ARG A 180 -11.99 -13.95 7.46
CA ARG A 180 -10.65 -14.57 7.45
C ARG A 180 -9.54 -13.53 7.45
N SER A 181 -9.84 -12.32 7.01
CA SER A 181 -8.90 -11.21 6.94
C SER A 181 -9.62 -9.86 6.94
N TYR A 182 -8.86 -8.77 7.14
CA TYR A 182 -9.39 -7.40 7.00
C TYR A 182 -10.02 -7.16 5.62
N LYS A 183 -9.57 -7.85 4.56
CA LYS A 183 -10.10 -7.72 3.20
C LYS A 183 -11.56 -8.20 3.10
N ASP A 184 -11.94 -9.20 3.89
CA ASP A 184 -13.34 -9.64 3.95
C ASP A 184 -14.19 -8.59 4.68
N ALA A 185 -13.64 -7.98 5.74
CA ALA A 185 -14.33 -6.93 6.49
C ALA A 185 -14.53 -5.65 5.66
N THR A 186 -13.51 -5.21 4.92
CA THR A 186 -13.63 -4.04 4.01
C THR A 186 -14.57 -4.32 2.84
N ALA A 187 -14.61 -5.57 2.34
CA ALA A 187 -15.61 -5.99 1.37
C ALA A 187 -17.03 -5.93 1.96
N ALA A 188 -17.23 -6.37 3.21
CA ALA A 188 -18.52 -6.31 3.89
C ALA A 188 -19.01 -4.87 4.16
N LEU A 189 -18.11 -3.89 4.25
CA LEU A 189 -18.44 -2.46 4.36
C LEU A 189 -18.86 -1.83 3.02
N THR A 190 -18.49 -2.44 1.89
CA THR A 190 -18.70 -1.86 0.56
C THR A 190 -20.18 -1.87 0.19
N GLY A 191 -20.74 -0.71 -0.15
CA GLY A 191 -22.18 -0.55 -0.42
C GLY A 191 -23.08 -0.58 0.82
N VAL A 192 -22.51 -0.75 2.01
CA VAL A 192 -23.25 -0.84 3.29
C VAL A 192 -22.95 0.36 4.18
N TYR A 193 -21.66 0.70 4.35
CA TYR A 193 -21.25 1.89 5.10
C TYR A 193 -21.36 3.15 4.24
N ALA A 194 -20.93 3.05 2.98
CA ALA A 194 -21.04 4.08 1.96
C ALA A 194 -21.65 3.49 0.69
N THR A 195 -22.32 4.32 -0.11
CA THR A 195 -22.86 3.92 -1.44
C THR A 195 -21.75 3.66 -2.47
N ASP A 196 -20.51 4.03 -2.16
CA ASP A 196 -19.33 3.82 -3.00
C ASP A 196 -19.01 2.33 -3.19
N THR A 197 -19.06 1.88 -4.45
CA THR A 197 -18.77 0.49 -4.84
C THR A 197 -17.28 0.14 -4.80
N THR A 198 -16.40 1.13 -4.65
CA THR A 198 -14.95 0.97 -4.51
C THR A 198 -14.46 1.17 -3.07
N TYR A 199 -15.38 1.32 -2.11
CA TYR A 199 -15.07 1.66 -0.72
C TYR A 199 -14.07 0.69 -0.09
N GLY A 200 -14.31 -0.62 -0.19
CA GLY A 200 -13.41 -1.63 0.37
C GLY A 200 -12.00 -1.60 -0.24
N ASP A 201 -11.88 -1.30 -1.54
CA ASP A 201 -10.59 -1.18 -2.22
C ASP A 201 -9.80 0.06 -1.75
N LYS A 202 -10.49 1.17 -1.49
CA LYS A 202 -9.89 2.37 -0.89
C LYS A 202 -9.35 2.07 0.50
N LEU A 203 -10.16 1.41 1.34
CA LEU A 203 -9.72 0.99 2.68
C LEU A 203 -8.51 0.04 2.61
N ASN A 204 -8.55 -0.95 1.71
CA ASN A 204 -7.43 -1.86 1.51
C ASN A 204 -6.15 -1.11 1.11
N SER A 205 -6.27 -0.12 0.23
CA SER A 205 -5.15 0.72 -0.21
C SER A 205 -4.55 1.52 0.96
N ILE A 206 -5.40 2.12 1.81
CA ILE A 206 -4.96 2.86 3.01
C ILE A 206 -4.26 1.90 4.00
N ILE A 207 -4.85 0.73 4.26
CA ILE A 207 -4.28 -0.28 5.16
C ILE A 207 -2.90 -0.73 4.68
N GLU A 208 -2.74 -0.98 3.37
CA GLU A 208 -1.48 -1.42 2.79
C GLU A 208 -0.44 -0.28 2.77
N GLN A 209 -0.83 0.94 2.39
CA GLN A 209 0.05 2.10 2.32
C GLN A 209 0.65 2.46 3.69
N TYR A 210 -0.17 2.44 4.74
CA TYR A 210 0.24 2.81 6.10
C TYR A 210 0.56 1.61 6.98
N GLN A 211 0.57 0.38 6.42
CA GLN A 211 0.87 -0.86 7.13
C GLN A 211 0.03 -1.05 8.40
N LEU A 212 -1.26 -0.72 8.33
CA LEU A 212 -2.11 -0.63 9.54
C LEU A 212 -2.39 -1.97 10.22
N THR A 213 -2.09 -3.09 9.56
CA THR A 213 -2.22 -4.43 10.17
C THR A 213 -1.30 -4.63 11.36
N ILE A 214 -0.29 -3.77 11.59
CA ILE A 214 0.47 -3.79 12.84
C ILE A 214 -0.43 -3.57 14.07
N TYR A 215 -1.59 -2.92 13.90
CA TYR A 215 -2.56 -2.65 14.96
C TYR A 215 -3.54 -3.81 15.19
N ASP A 216 -3.56 -4.84 14.34
CA ASP A 216 -4.47 -5.99 14.49
C ASP A 216 -3.95 -7.08 15.44
N THR A 217 -2.67 -6.98 15.82
CA THR A 217 -1.98 -7.88 16.75
C THR A 217 -1.85 -7.26 18.14
N TYR A 218 -1.76 -8.10 19.17
CA TYR A 218 -1.64 -7.71 20.57
C TYR A 218 -0.24 -8.00 21.11
#